data_AF-A0A0U4UXC4-F1
#
_entry.id   AF-A0A0U4UXC4-F1
#
_cell.length_a   1.000
_cell.length_b   1.000
_cell.length_c   1.000
_cell.angle_alpha   90.00
_cell.angle_beta   90.00
_cell.angle_gamma   90.00
#
_symmetry.space_group_name_H-M   'P 1'
#
loop_
_entity.id
_entity.type
_entity.pdbx_description
1 polymer ?
#
loop_
_entity_poly.entity_id
_entity_poly.type
_entity_poly.pdbx_seq_one_letter_code
_entity_poly.pdbx_strand_id
1 'polypeptide(L)'
;MKYAPPPLPPGPLPPAMQPPIISQLLLEWVLPEALQEPVLGDLQEEFIQRQQHNRQRACWWYRRQAFTTCWHFLHQTKGDWLMFIFSMLFFIGLSIWAMLASAPEDPLAFYDFISLVLIFPPALLFAVGATSRQTLQRAIAFLFNPRTGADPHDYQQIRHFFQVMGNSGLLLGWFSTLIGIIAIADGMNADNFSTAFGPATAVSLLTLLYGAALKTLCYIAAEKVSFVAQSSAQQSGMQG
;
A
#
# COMPACT_ATOMS: atom_id res chain seq x y z
N MET A 1 47.22 12.00 22.66
CA MET A 1 46.16 12.80 23.32
C MET A 1 44.86 12.52 22.60
N LYS A 2 43.88 11.86 23.24
CA LYS A 2 42.54 11.67 22.67
C LYS A 2 41.86 13.05 22.69
N TYR A 3 41.64 13.62 21.52
CA TYR A 3 40.91 14.88 21.37
C TYR A 3 39.47 14.62 21.82
N ALA A 4 39.05 15.21 22.95
CA ALA A 4 37.66 15.17 23.38
C ALA A 4 36.87 16.12 22.48
N PRO A 5 35.81 15.66 21.79
CA PRO A 5 34.99 16.56 20.99
C PRO A 5 34.37 17.63 21.90
N PRO A 6 34.23 18.89 21.43
CA PRO A 6 33.59 19.93 22.20
C PRO A 6 32.15 19.51 22.54
N PRO A 7 31.66 19.83 23.75
CA PRO A 7 30.29 19.51 24.15
C PRO A 7 29.30 20.11 23.17
N LEU A 8 28.25 19.34 22.84
CA LEU A 8 27.22 19.77 21.91
C LEU A 8 26.58 21.08 22.41
N PRO A 9 26.37 22.07 21.53
CA PRO A 9 25.71 23.31 21.92
C PRO A 9 24.25 23.01 22.35
N PRO A 10 23.76 23.60 23.44
CA PRO A 10 22.37 23.45 23.84
C PRO A 10 21.47 24.20 22.84
N GLY A 11 20.73 23.46 22.02
CA GLY A 11 19.83 24.00 21.00
C GLY A 11 19.84 23.18 19.70
N PRO A 12 19.00 23.51 18.71
CA PRO A 12 19.03 22.84 17.41
C PRO A 12 20.41 23.01 16.76
N LEU A 13 21.01 21.90 16.34
CA LEU A 13 22.33 21.90 15.73
C LEU A 13 22.37 22.85 14.51
N PRO A 14 23.47 23.58 14.30
CA PRO A 14 23.61 24.41 13.11
C PRO A 14 23.47 23.56 11.84
N PRO A 15 22.90 24.09 10.74
CA PRO A 15 22.60 23.32 9.51
C PRO A 15 23.83 22.66 8.87
N ALA A 16 25.03 23.11 9.22
CA ALA A 16 26.28 22.48 8.82
C ALA A 16 26.56 21.15 9.53
N MET A 17 26.08 20.95 10.77
CA MET A 17 26.30 19.74 11.61
C MET A 17 25.09 18.80 11.66
N GLN A 18 24.02 19.13 10.94
CA GLN A 18 22.84 18.28 10.88
C GLN A 18 23.08 17.06 9.99
N PRO A 19 22.73 15.85 10.45
CA PRO A 19 22.76 14.65 9.62
C PRO A 19 21.70 14.73 8.51
N PRO A 20 21.74 13.84 7.51
CA PRO A 20 20.75 13.84 6.44
C PRO A 20 19.33 13.58 6.96
N ILE A 21 18.46 14.59 6.82
CA ILE A 21 17.08 14.65 7.35
C ILE A 21 16.24 13.43 6.97
N ILE A 22 16.33 12.97 5.71
CA ILE A 22 15.57 11.80 5.23
C ILE A 22 15.92 10.55 6.03
N SER A 23 17.20 10.37 6.40
CA SER A 23 17.64 9.21 7.17
C SER A 23 17.16 9.26 8.62
N GLN A 24 17.05 10.45 9.21
CA GLN A 24 16.48 10.64 10.55
C GLN A 24 14.98 10.34 10.57
N LEU A 25 14.22 10.93 9.64
CA LEU A 25 12.78 10.68 9.53
C LEU A 25 12.46 9.20 9.32
N LEU A 26 13.29 8.50 8.55
CA LEU A 26 13.13 7.05 8.32
C LEU A 26 13.42 6.24 9.59
N LEU A 27 14.45 6.61 10.35
CA LEU A 27 14.77 5.99 11.65
C LEU A 27 13.67 6.23 12.68
N GLU A 28 13.21 7.46 12.84
CA GLU A 28 12.09 7.83 13.73
C GLU A 28 10.82 7.04 13.39
N TRP A 29 10.54 6.85 12.10
CA TRP A 29 9.36 6.09 11.67
C TRP A 29 9.48 4.57 11.94
N VAL A 30 10.68 4.01 11.94
CA VAL A 30 10.92 2.56 12.08
C VAL A 30 11.17 2.13 13.53
N LEU A 31 11.86 2.97 14.31
CA LEU A 31 12.28 2.66 15.67
C LEU A 31 11.11 2.71 16.66
N PRO A 32 11.05 1.76 17.62
CA PRO A 32 10.17 1.86 18.77
C PRO A 32 10.45 3.13 19.58
N GLU A 33 9.42 3.77 20.14
CA GLU A 33 9.56 5.01 20.93
C GLU A 33 10.63 4.89 22.03
N ALA A 34 10.74 3.73 22.68
CA ALA A 34 11.75 3.44 23.70
C ALA A 34 13.21 3.46 23.21
N LEU A 35 13.44 3.25 21.91
CA LEU A 35 14.77 3.18 21.30
C LEU A 35 15.10 4.41 20.43
N GLN A 36 14.15 5.31 20.20
CA GLN A 36 14.35 6.47 19.34
C GLN A 36 15.45 7.39 19.90
N GLU A 37 15.31 7.86 21.13
CA GLU A 37 16.29 8.76 21.77
C GLU A 37 17.70 8.16 21.85
N PRO A 38 17.92 6.94 22.38
CA PRO A 38 19.27 6.39 22.50
C PRO A 38 19.91 6.10 21.13
N VAL A 39 19.17 5.53 20.18
CA VAL A 39 19.74 5.17 18.86
C VAL A 39 20.00 6.42 18.01
N LEU A 40 19.11 7.41 18.03
CA LEU A 40 19.31 8.66 17.30
C LEU A 40 20.43 9.50 17.91
N GLY A 41 20.52 9.53 19.25
CA GLY A 41 21.60 10.20 19.98
C GLY A 41 22.97 9.63 19.60
N ASP A 42 23.15 8.31 19.73
CA ASP A 42 24.41 7.63 19.43
C ASP A 42 24.84 7.82 17.96
N LEU A 43 23.89 7.69 17.01
CA LEU A 43 24.17 7.90 15.59
C LEU A 43 24.53 9.36 15.26
N GLN A 44 23.94 10.32 15.97
CA GLN A 44 24.22 11.74 15.80
C GLN A 44 25.60 12.11 16.35
N GLU A 45 25.97 11.58 17.52
CA GLU A 45 27.29 11.76 18.11
C GLU A 45 28.40 11.21 17.20
N GLU A 46 28.25 9.98 16.69
CA GLU A 46 29.22 9.39 15.74
C GLU A 46 29.29 10.15 14.41
N PHE A 47 28.17 10.68 13.92
CA PHE A 47 28.15 11.49 12.71
C PHE A 47 28.98 12.77 12.86
N ILE A 48 28.80 13.49 13.97
CA ILE A 48 29.53 14.73 14.28
C ILE A 48 31.03 14.44 14.39
N GLN A 49 31.41 13.33 15.02
CA GLN A 49 32.81 12.92 15.13
C GLN A 49 33.44 12.60 13.76
N ARG A 50 32.72 11.91 12.87
CA ARG A 50 33.21 11.57 11.52
C ARG A 50 33.21 12.75 10.55
N GLN A 51 32.33 13.72 10.76
CA GLN A 51 32.25 14.94 9.95
C GLN A 51 33.53 15.78 10.08
N GLN A 52 34.19 15.78 11.24
CA GLN A 52 35.42 16.54 11.48
C GLN A 52 36.55 16.16 10.51
N HIS A 53 36.59 14.92 10.05
CA HIS A 53 37.58 14.46 9.06
C HIS A 53 37.10 14.60 7.61
N ASN A 54 35.89 14.13 7.30
CA ASN A 54 35.36 14.21 5.93
C ASN A 54 33.83 14.11 5.92
N ARG A 55 33.17 15.22 5.56
CA ARG A 55 31.70 15.33 5.52
C ARG A 55 31.03 14.33 4.59
N GLN A 56 31.57 14.09 3.39
CA GLN A 56 30.92 13.20 2.42
C GLN A 56 30.92 11.74 2.90
N ARG A 57 32.04 11.30 3.51
CA ARG A 57 32.14 9.97 4.12
C ARG A 57 31.23 9.82 5.34
N ALA A 58 31.10 10.86 6.16
CA ALA A 58 30.16 10.87 7.29
C ALA A 58 28.69 10.73 6.84
N CYS A 59 28.28 11.48 5.82
CA CYS A 59 26.93 11.37 5.25
C CYS A 59 26.65 9.99 4.65
N TRP A 60 27.62 9.42 3.91
CA TRP A 60 27.45 8.08 3.32
C TRP A 60 27.40 6.99 4.40
N TRP A 61 28.26 7.08 5.42
CA TRP A 61 28.22 6.18 6.56
C TRP A 61 26.89 6.26 7.31
N TYR A 62 26.39 7.46 7.59
CA TYR A 62 25.12 7.65 8.28
C TYR A 62 23.96 7.07 7.48
N ARG A 63 23.92 7.29 6.15
CA ARG A 63 22.90 6.68 5.27
C ARG A 63 22.96 5.15 5.30
N ARG A 64 24.16 4.57 5.25
CA ARG A 64 24.34 3.11 5.29
C ARG A 64 23.92 2.53 6.64
N GLN A 65 24.28 3.17 7.74
CA GLN A 65 23.89 2.72 9.08
C GLN A 65 22.38 2.88 9.30
N ALA A 66 21.83 4.06 8.99
CA ALA A 66 20.39 4.29 9.04
C ALA A 66 19.64 3.23 8.24
N PHE A 67 20.07 2.90 7.02
CA PHE A 67 19.43 1.87 6.22
C PHE A 67 19.53 0.47 6.84
N THR A 68 20.68 0.12 7.40
CA THR A 68 20.91 -1.22 7.99
C THR A 68 20.10 -1.40 9.27
N THR A 69 20.12 -0.39 10.15
CA THR A 69 19.32 -0.34 11.38
C THR A 69 17.84 -0.32 11.04
N CYS A 70 17.41 0.51 10.08
CA CYS A 70 16.04 0.51 9.61
C CYS A 70 15.63 -0.85 9.06
N TRP A 71 16.44 -1.51 8.23
CA TRP A 71 16.11 -2.83 7.70
C TRP A 71 15.88 -3.86 8.82
N HIS A 72 16.76 -3.87 9.82
CA HIS A 72 16.64 -4.78 10.96
C HIS A 72 15.36 -4.55 11.77
N PHE A 73 15.10 -3.29 12.16
CA PHE A 73 13.93 -2.96 12.96
C PHE A 73 12.62 -2.97 12.16
N LEU A 74 12.66 -2.66 10.86
CA LEU A 74 11.48 -2.67 10.00
C LEU A 74 10.88 -4.07 9.91
N HIS A 75 11.71 -5.11 9.86
CA HIS A 75 11.23 -6.49 9.89
C HIS A 75 10.68 -6.89 11.27
N GLN A 76 11.23 -6.37 12.36
CA GLN A 76 10.77 -6.68 13.72
C GLN A 76 9.50 -5.91 14.12
N THR A 77 9.37 -4.64 13.74
CA THR A 77 8.25 -3.78 14.14
C THR A 77 7.11 -3.79 13.14
N LYS A 78 7.40 -3.96 11.83
CA LYS A 78 6.41 -3.81 10.74
C LYS A 78 6.39 -4.99 9.76
N GLY A 79 7.03 -6.12 10.07
CA GLY A 79 7.12 -7.28 9.17
C GLY A 79 5.77 -7.74 8.62
N ASP A 80 4.77 -7.83 9.49
CA ASP A 80 3.40 -8.22 9.14
C ASP A 80 2.68 -7.30 8.15
N TRP A 81 2.95 -5.99 8.23
CA TRP A 81 2.41 -5.00 7.32
C TRP A 81 3.18 -5.00 6.00
N LEU A 82 4.51 -5.15 6.07
CA LEU A 82 5.35 -5.27 4.88
C LEU A 82 4.98 -6.47 4.03
N MET A 83 4.76 -7.65 4.63
CA MET A 83 4.36 -8.84 3.89
C MET A 83 3.02 -8.64 3.18
N PHE A 84 2.08 -7.96 3.84
CA PHE A 84 0.80 -7.58 3.23
C PHE A 84 0.99 -6.67 2.02
N ILE A 85 1.71 -5.56 2.16
CA ILE A 85 1.96 -4.63 1.05
C ILE A 85 2.77 -5.29 -0.07
N PHE A 86 3.78 -6.08 0.27
CA PHE A 86 4.58 -6.82 -0.69
C PHE A 86 3.71 -7.79 -1.50
N SER A 87 2.79 -8.53 -0.86
CA SER A 87 1.88 -9.42 -1.57
C SER A 87 1.00 -8.67 -2.57
N MET A 88 0.51 -7.49 -2.20
CA MET A 88 -0.33 -6.65 -3.05
C MET A 88 0.46 -6.10 -4.25
N LEU A 89 1.67 -5.58 -3.99
CA LEU A 89 2.57 -5.10 -5.04
C LEU A 89 3.05 -6.22 -5.97
N PHE A 90 3.28 -7.41 -5.43
CA PHE A 90 3.68 -8.58 -6.21
C PHE A 90 2.56 -9.02 -7.15
N PHE A 91 1.31 -9.08 -6.66
CA PHE A 91 0.15 -9.36 -7.50
C PHE A 91 -0.02 -8.31 -8.62
N ILE A 92 0.04 -7.02 -8.28
CA ILE A 92 -0.06 -5.93 -9.27
C ILE A 92 1.09 -6.02 -10.28
N GLY A 93 2.32 -6.22 -9.80
CA GLY A 93 3.51 -6.32 -10.64
C GLY A 93 3.46 -7.51 -11.60
N LEU A 94 3.06 -8.70 -11.12
CA LEU A 94 2.86 -9.86 -11.99
C LEU A 94 1.72 -9.65 -12.99
N SER A 95 0.64 -8.99 -12.58
CA SER A 95 -0.49 -8.70 -13.49
C SER A 95 -0.06 -7.76 -14.61
N ILE A 96 0.65 -6.67 -14.28
CA ILE A 96 1.22 -5.75 -15.26
C ILE A 96 2.21 -6.47 -16.17
N TRP A 97 3.10 -7.29 -15.59
CA TRP A 97 4.06 -8.08 -16.37
C TRP A 97 3.36 -9.03 -17.35
N ALA A 98 2.29 -9.71 -16.92
CA ALA A 98 1.49 -10.58 -17.78
C ALA A 98 0.82 -9.81 -18.92
N MET A 99 0.27 -8.62 -18.65
CA MET A 99 -0.30 -7.74 -19.67
C MET A 99 0.74 -7.33 -20.71
N LEU A 100 1.91 -6.83 -20.25
CA LEU A 100 3.01 -6.45 -21.12
C LEU A 100 3.55 -7.62 -21.96
N ALA A 101 3.63 -8.81 -21.38
CA ALA A 101 4.05 -10.01 -22.09
C ALA A 101 3.03 -10.48 -23.13
N SER A 102 1.74 -10.25 -22.88
CA SER A 102 0.65 -10.66 -23.78
C SER A 102 0.39 -9.70 -24.95
N ALA A 103 0.66 -8.40 -24.79
CA ALA A 103 0.55 -7.39 -25.85
C ALA A 103 1.82 -6.52 -25.90
N PRO A 104 2.94 -7.05 -26.41
CA PRO A 104 4.21 -6.33 -26.42
C PRO A 104 4.21 -5.10 -27.34
N GLU A 105 3.40 -5.11 -28.41
CA GLU A 105 3.32 -4.01 -29.37
C GLU A 105 2.40 -2.87 -28.93
N ASP A 106 1.39 -3.17 -28.10
CA ASP A 106 0.48 -2.17 -27.53
C ASP A 106 0.16 -2.47 -26.05
N PRO A 107 1.05 -2.04 -25.12
CA PRO A 107 0.83 -2.14 -23.68
C PRO A 107 -0.45 -1.49 -23.16
N LEU A 108 -0.97 -0.49 -23.89
CA LEU A 108 -2.16 0.26 -23.48
C LEU A 108 -3.46 -0.42 -23.91
N ALA A 109 -3.39 -1.53 -24.65
CA ALA A 109 -4.56 -2.35 -25.01
C ALA A 109 -5.35 -2.85 -23.78
N PHE A 110 -4.70 -2.92 -22.61
CA PHE A 110 -5.33 -3.29 -21.35
C PHE A 110 -5.87 -2.12 -20.54
N TYR A 111 -5.82 -0.90 -21.07
CA TYR A 111 -6.34 0.30 -20.42
C TYR A 111 -7.60 0.78 -21.14
N ASP A 112 -8.75 0.66 -20.48
CA ASP A 112 -9.99 1.28 -20.91
C ASP A 112 -10.63 2.08 -19.76
N PHE A 113 -10.74 3.39 -19.97
CA PHE A 113 -11.27 4.31 -18.96
C PHE A 113 -12.76 4.03 -18.68
N ILE A 114 -13.54 3.69 -19.69
CA ILE A 114 -14.98 3.41 -19.53
C ILE A 114 -15.16 2.19 -18.63
N SER A 115 -14.43 1.11 -18.91
CA SER A 115 -14.42 -0.09 -18.09
C SER A 115 -14.03 0.19 -16.64
N LEU A 116 -13.02 1.04 -16.38
CA LEU A 116 -12.67 1.43 -15.01
C LEU A 116 -13.80 2.17 -14.29
N VAL A 117 -14.47 3.10 -14.97
CA VAL A 117 -15.58 3.90 -14.42
C VAL A 117 -16.83 3.07 -14.15
N LEU A 118 -17.08 2.01 -14.93
CA LEU A 118 -18.20 1.11 -14.68
C LEU A 118 -18.00 0.24 -13.43
N ILE A 119 -16.75 -0.04 -13.06
CA ILE A 119 -16.44 -0.93 -11.94
C ILE A 119 -16.15 -0.16 -10.66
N PHE A 120 -15.17 0.74 -10.66
CA PHE A 120 -14.61 1.25 -9.42
C PHE A 120 -15.53 2.26 -8.70
N PRO A 121 -16.02 3.35 -9.33
CA PRO A 121 -16.93 4.29 -8.68
C PRO A 121 -18.21 3.65 -8.13
N PRO A 122 -18.95 2.80 -8.85
CA PRO A 122 -20.16 2.20 -8.30
C PRO A 122 -19.85 1.22 -7.16
N ALA A 123 -18.78 0.41 -7.27
CA ALA A 123 -18.35 -0.47 -6.18
C ALA A 123 -17.98 0.32 -4.91
N LEU A 124 -17.29 1.45 -5.06
CA LEU A 124 -16.97 2.36 -3.95
C LEU A 124 -18.23 2.96 -3.33
N LEU A 125 -19.18 3.42 -4.16
CA LEU A 125 -20.45 3.97 -3.68
C LEU A 125 -21.28 2.91 -2.94
N PHE A 126 -21.33 1.67 -3.42
CA PHE A 126 -22.00 0.57 -2.72
C PHE A 126 -21.33 0.26 -1.38
N ALA A 127 -20.00 0.25 -1.33
CA ALA A 127 -19.26 0.02 -0.08
C ALA A 127 -19.49 1.14 0.94
N VAL A 128 -19.44 2.40 0.50
CA VAL A 128 -19.72 3.56 1.36
C VAL A 128 -21.19 3.58 1.79
N GLY A 129 -22.12 3.24 0.89
CA GLY A 129 -23.55 3.17 1.18
C GLY A 129 -23.93 2.04 2.15
N ALA A 130 -23.23 0.91 2.10
CA ALA A 130 -23.41 -0.21 3.01
C ALA A 130 -22.71 -0.01 4.37
N THR A 131 -21.81 0.97 4.49
CA THR A 131 -21.07 1.25 5.72
C THR A 131 -21.19 2.73 6.08
N SER A 132 -20.12 3.52 5.95
CA SER A 132 -20.13 4.96 6.11
C SER A 132 -18.89 5.62 5.50
N ARG A 133 -18.92 6.95 5.33
CA ARG A 133 -17.74 7.74 4.94
C ARG A 133 -16.63 7.70 5.99
N GLN A 134 -16.97 7.57 7.27
CA GLN A 134 -16.00 7.43 8.35
C GLN A 134 -15.28 6.08 8.24
N THR A 135 -16.01 5.01 7.92
CA THR A 135 -15.46 3.68 7.67
C THR A 135 -14.50 3.68 6.50
N LEU A 136 -14.78 4.41 5.41
CA LEU A 136 -13.85 4.59 4.29
C LEU A 136 -12.51 5.20 4.75
N GLN A 137 -12.55 6.30 5.50
CA GLN A 137 -11.34 6.95 6.00
C GLN A 137 -10.55 6.01 6.93
N ARG A 138 -11.23 5.28 7.80
CA ARG A 138 -10.62 4.26 8.67
C ARG A 138 -10.04 3.09 7.89
N ALA A 139 -10.72 2.63 6.83
CA ALA A 139 -10.24 1.54 5.97
C ALA A 139 -8.97 1.95 5.22
N ILE A 140 -8.92 3.17 4.69
CA ILE A 140 -7.70 3.72 4.06
C ILE A 140 -6.58 3.83 5.10
N ALA A 141 -6.86 4.40 6.28
CA ALA A 141 -5.87 4.52 7.35
C ALA A 141 -5.33 3.16 7.80
N PHE A 142 -6.19 2.14 7.87
CA PHE A 142 -5.82 0.78 8.24
C PHE A 142 -4.79 0.16 7.27
N LEU A 143 -4.89 0.46 5.97
CA LEU A 143 -3.94 -0.05 4.97
C LEU A 143 -2.51 0.44 5.21
N PHE A 144 -2.32 1.60 5.85
CA PHE A 144 -0.99 2.15 6.14
C PHE A 144 -0.52 1.88 7.56
N ASN A 145 -1.45 1.85 8.53
CA ASN A 145 -1.12 1.63 9.93
C ASN A 145 -2.20 0.75 10.58
N PRO A 146 -2.03 -0.59 10.53
CA PRO A 146 -2.93 -1.52 11.20
C PRO A 146 -2.77 -1.35 12.72
N ARG A 147 -3.66 -0.56 13.32
CA ARG A 147 -3.66 -0.36 14.78
C ARG A 147 -4.11 -1.66 15.45
N THR A 148 -3.39 -2.11 16.46
CA THR A 148 -3.80 -3.18 17.36
C THR A 148 -4.56 -2.58 18.55
N GLY A 149 -5.62 -3.26 19.01
CA GLY A 149 -6.40 -2.82 20.17
C GLY A 149 -7.51 -1.79 19.91
N ALA A 150 -7.98 -1.64 18.67
CA ALA A 150 -9.22 -0.92 18.40
C ALA A 150 -10.45 -1.74 18.82
N ASP A 151 -11.63 -1.11 18.88
CA ASP A 151 -12.89 -1.78 19.19
C ASP A 151 -13.16 -2.91 18.17
N PRO A 152 -13.51 -4.14 18.59
CA PRO A 152 -13.95 -5.21 17.69
C PRO A 152 -14.96 -4.78 16.62
N HIS A 153 -15.86 -3.86 16.97
CA HIS A 153 -16.85 -3.33 16.03
C HIS A 153 -16.20 -2.55 14.87
N ASP A 154 -15.12 -1.81 15.13
CA ASP A 154 -14.39 -1.06 14.09
C ASP A 154 -13.75 -2.00 13.07
N TYR A 155 -13.13 -3.09 13.51
CA TYR A 155 -12.56 -4.08 12.60
C TYR A 155 -13.64 -4.76 11.73
N GLN A 156 -14.80 -5.05 12.32
CA GLN A 156 -15.93 -5.62 11.56
C GLN A 156 -16.41 -4.66 10.47
N GLN A 157 -16.55 -3.37 10.77
CA GLN A 157 -16.96 -2.37 9.77
C GLN A 157 -15.93 -2.21 8.65
N ILE A 158 -14.63 -2.14 8.98
CA ILE A 158 -13.56 -2.04 7.99
C ILE A 158 -13.52 -3.28 7.10
N ARG A 159 -13.65 -4.47 7.68
CA ARG A 159 -13.72 -5.73 6.92
C ARG A 159 -14.93 -5.75 6.00
N HIS A 160 -16.10 -5.39 6.52
CA HIS A 160 -17.33 -5.33 5.74
C HIS A 160 -17.21 -4.35 4.56
N PHE A 161 -16.57 -3.19 4.75
CA PHE A 161 -16.29 -2.24 3.68
C PHE A 161 -15.53 -2.88 2.52
N PHE A 162 -14.39 -3.54 2.80
CA PHE A 162 -13.61 -4.21 1.74
C PHE A 162 -14.37 -5.37 1.09
N GLN A 163 -15.14 -6.14 1.87
CA GLN A 163 -15.95 -7.23 1.33
C GLN A 163 -17.02 -6.73 0.35
N VAL A 164 -17.76 -5.68 0.72
CA VAL A 164 -18.77 -5.09 -0.15
C VAL A 164 -18.12 -4.48 -1.39
N MET A 165 -17.04 -3.70 -1.24
CA MET A 165 -16.34 -3.09 -2.38
C MET A 165 -15.86 -4.15 -3.37
N GLY A 166 -15.19 -5.20 -2.88
CA GLY A 166 -14.67 -6.27 -3.72
C GLY A 166 -15.76 -7.11 -4.36
N ASN A 167 -16.79 -7.53 -3.60
CA ASN A 167 -17.90 -8.32 -4.15
C ASN A 167 -18.69 -7.52 -5.18
N SER A 168 -18.95 -6.24 -4.90
CA SER A 168 -19.64 -5.35 -5.82
C SER A 168 -18.83 -5.18 -7.11
N GLY A 169 -17.52 -4.98 -7.02
CA GLY A 169 -16.65 -4.88 -8.20
C GLY A 169 -16.73 -6.11 -9.09
N LEU A 170 -16.70 -7.32 -8.53
CA LEU A 170 -16.84 -8.55 -9.30
C LEU A 170 -18.22 -8.70 -9.93
N LEU A 171 -19.29 -8.40 -9.18
CA LEU A 171 -20.67 -8.47 -9.68
C LEU A 171 -20.91 -7.45 -10.81
N LEU A 172 -20.40 -6.23 -10.65
CA LEU A 172 -20.43 -5.18 -11.68
C LEU A 172 -19.61 -5.59 -12.90
N GLY A 173 -18.49 -6.31 -12.71
CA GLY A 173 -17.72 -6.92 -13.79
C GLY A 173 -18.58 -7.85 -14.62
N TRP A 174 -19.19 -8.85 -13.98
CA TRP A 174 -20.12 -9.76 -14.67
C TRP A 174 -21.29 -9.05 -15.33
N PHE A 175 -21.91 -8.10 -14.63
CA PHE A 175 -23.04 -7.34 -15.16
C PHE A 175 -22.65 -6.50 -16.38
N SER A 176 -21.49 -5.84 -16.34
CA SER A 176 -20.99 -5.01 -17.45
C SER A 176 -20.54 -5.85 -18.64
N THR A 177 -19.96 -7.02 -18.41
CA THR A 177 -19.65 -7.98 -19.49
C THR A 177 -20.91 -8.42 -20.22
N LEU A 178 -22.00 -8.70 -19.50
CA LEU A 178 -23.29 -9.04 -20.13
C LEU A 178 -23.83 -7.88 -20.99
N ILE A 179 -23.74 -6.64 -20.50
CA ILE A 179 -24.11 -5.45 -21.30
C ILE A 179 -23.26 -5.39 -22.58
N GLY A 180 -21.94 -5.60 -22.47
CA GLY A 180 -21.04 -5.61 -23.61
C GLY A 180 -21.39 -6.70 -24.63
N ILE A 181 -21.67 -7.92 -24.18
CA ILE A 181 -22.08 -9.04 -25.05
C ILE A 181 -23.40 -8.74 -25.76
N ILE A 182 -24.38 -8.15 -25.07
CA ILE A 182 -25.66 -7.74 -25.69
C ILE A 182 -25.42 -6.66 -26.74
N ALA A 183 -24.61 -5.65 -26.44
CA ALA A 183 -24.28 -4.58 -27.39
C ALA A 183 -23.56 -5.11 -28.65
N ILE A 184 -22.68 -6.10 -28.48
CA ILE A 184 -22.04 -6.82 -29.57
C ILE A 184 -23.10 -7.54 -30.41
N ALA A 185 -24.00 -8.31 -29.78
CA ALA A 185 -25.02 -9.08 -30.48
C ALA A 185 -26.05 -8.20 -31.22
N ASP A 186 -26.38 -7.02 -30.68
CA ASP A 186 -27.36 -6.08 -31.27
C ASP A 186 -26.77 -5.26 -32.43
N GLY A 187 -25.53 -4.81 -32.31
CA GLY A 187 -24.91 -3.87 -33.26
C GLY A 187 -24.15 -4.50 -34.43
N MET A 188 -23.99 -5.83 -34.45
CA MET A 188 -23.18 -6.52 -35.47
C MET A 188 -24.00 -6.95 -36.70
N ASN A 189 -23.54 -6.48 -37.85
CA ASN A 189 -23.94 -6.92 -39.18
C ASN A 189 -22.73 -7.57 -39.88
N ALA A 190 -22.96 -8.27 -40.99
CA ALA A 190 -21.88 -8.94 -41.74
C ALA A 190 -20.75 -7.97 -42.17
N ASP A 191 -21.09 -6.71 -42.43
CA ASP A 191 -20.16 -5.71 -42.98
C ASP A 191 -19.22 -5.09 -41.93
N ASN A 192 -19.59 -5.10 -40.64
CA ASN A 192 -18.82 -4.47 -39.55
C ASN A 192 -18.24 -5.48 -38.55
N PHE A 193 -18.46 -6.77 -38.76
CA PHE A 193 -18.03 -7.84 -37.85
C PHE A 193 -16.52 -7.81 -37.57
N SER A 194 -15.70 -7.70 -38.63
CA SER A 194 -14.23 -7.76 -38.51
C SER A 194 -13.61 -6.57 -37.77
N THR A 195 -14.28 -5.42 -37.75
CA THR A 195 -13.77 -4.18 -37.15
C THR A 195 -14.38 -3.89 -35.78
N ALA A 196 -15.62 -4.32 -35.51
CA ALA A 196 -16.33 -4.04 -34.26
C ALA A 196 -16.19 -5.16 -33.21
N PHE A 197 -16.09 -6.42 -33.63
CA PHE A 197 -16.12 -7.56 -32.69
C PHE A 197 -14.94 -7.57 -31.72
N GLY A 198 -13.71 -7.38 -32.24
CA GLY A 198 -12.49 -7.40 -31.44
C GLY A 198 -12.47 -6.34 -30.34
N PRO A 199 -12.58 -5.04 -30.67
CA PRO A 199 -12.59 -3.96 -29.68
C PRO A 199 -13.71 -4.09 -28.65
N ALA A 200 -14.93 -4.44 -29.07
CA ALA A 200 -16.06 -4.57 -28.13
C ALA A 200 -15.89 -5.78 -27.19
N THR A 201 -15.33 -6.89 -27.70
CA THR A 201 -14.99 -8.06 -26.86
C THR A 201 -13.88 -7.72 -25.87
N ALA A 202 -12.89 -6.94 -26.29
CA ALA A 202 -11.83 -6.48 -25.37
C ALA A 202 -12.42 -5.65 -24.22
N VAL A 203 -13.26 -4.66 -24.52
CA VAL A 203 -13.93 -3.84 -23.48
C VAL A 203 -14.77 -4.70 -22.53
N SER A 204 -15.56 -5.65 -23.05
CA SER A 204 -16.40 -6.50 -22.20
C SER A 204 -15.57 -7.42 -21.28
N LEU A 205 -14.44 -7.94 -21.76
CA LEU A 205 -13.52 -8.74 -20.94
C LEU A 205 -12.71 -7.88 -19.95
N LEU A 206 -12.34 -6.66 -20.31
CA LEU A 206 -11.64 -5.73 -19.41
C LEU A 206 -12.50 -5.36 -18.20
N THR A 207 -13.81 -5.17 -18.36
CA THR A 207 -14.71 -4.94 -17.22
C THR A 207 -14.67 -6.09 -16.20
N LEU A 208 -14.67 -7.35 -16.66
CA LEU A 208 -14.56 -8.51 -15.79
C LEU A 208 -13.18 -8.60 -15.13
N LEU A 209 -12.11 -8.35 -15.90
CA LEU A 209 -10.74 -8.34 -15.41
C LEU A 209 -10.55 -7.32 -14.28
N TYR A 210 -11.02 -6.09 -14.47
CA TYR A 210 -10.94 -5.03 -13.45
C TYR A 210 -11.78 -5.37 -12.22
N GLY A 211 -12.98 -5.94 -12.40
CA GLY A 211 -13.81 -6.41 -11.30
C GLY A 211 -13.13 -7.50 -10.46
N ALA A 212 -12.52 -8.49 -11.12
CA ALA A 212 -11.77 -9.56 -10.48
C ALA A 212 -10.50 -9.06 -9.77
N ALA A 213 -9.76 -8.14 -10.39
CA ALA A 213 -8.60 -7.50 -9.78
C ALA A 213 -8.98 -6.73 -8.52
N LEU A 214 -10.03 -5.90 -8.58
CA LEU A 214 -10.53 -5.17 -7.42
C LEU A 214 -10.97 -6.11 -6.30
N LYS A 215 -11.71 -7.18 -6.64
CA LYS A 215 -12.12 -8.21 -5.68
C LYS A 215 -10.93 -8.86 -4.99
N THR A 216 -9.88 -9.17 -5.73
CA THR A 216 -8.67 -9.81 -5.21
C THR A 216 -7.96 -8.90 -4.20
N LEU A 217 -7.73 -7.64 -4.56
CA LEU A 217 -7.11 -6.65 -3.67
C LEU A 217 -7.93 -6.44 -2.39
N CYS A 218 -9.25 -6.27 -2.53
CA CYS A 218 -10.14 -6.09 -1.40
C CYS A 218 -10.24 -7.35 -0.52
N TYR A 219 -10.16 -8.54 -1.11
CA TYR A 219 -10.16 -9.80 -0.36
C TYR A 219 -8.94 -9.91 0.54
N ILE A 220 -7.74 -9.65 0.01
CA ILE A 220 -6.50 -9.70 0.80
C ILE A 220 -6.55 -8.64 1.92
N ALA A 221 -7.06 -7.44 1.65
CA ALA A 221 -7.25 -6.41 2.67
C ALA A 221 -8.24 -6.86 3.76
N ALA A 222 -9.37 -7.45 3.40
CA ALA A 222 -10.36 -7.96 4.35
C ALA A 222 -9.81 -9.08 5.24
N GLU A 223 -8.98 -9.97 4.68
CA GLU A 223 -8.30 -11.03 5.44
C GLU A 223 -7.18 -10.48 6.34
N LYS A 224 -6.50 -9.40 5.94
CA LYS A 224 -5.57 -8.74 6.85
C LYS A 224 -6.30 -8.13 8.06
N VAL A 225 -7.49 -7.56 7.85
CA VAL A 225 -8.32 -7.02 8.93
C VAL A 225 -8.78 -8.11 9.88
N SER A 226 -9.24 -9.26 9.36
CA SER A 226 -9.68 -10.39 10.20
C SER A 226 -8.53 -10.92 11.06
N PHE A 227 -7.34 -11.06 10.49
CA PHE A 227 -6.15 -11.48 11.23
C PHE A 227 -5.78 -10.51 12.37
N VAL A 228 -5.72 -9.20 12.09
CA VAL A 228 -5.38 -8.19 13.11
C VAL A 228 -6.44 -8.12 14.22
N ALA A 229 -7.71 -8.30 13.88
CA ALA A 229 -8.81 -8.35 14.85
C ALA A 229 -8.67 -9.53 15.81
N GLN A 230 -8.32 -10.73 15.30
CA GLN A 230 -8.09 -11.93 16.11
C GLN A 230 -6.90 -11.75 17.06
N SER A 231 -5.78 -11.23 16.54
CA SER A 231 -4.58 -10.95 17.35
C SER A 231 -4.86 -9.93 18.46
N SER A 232 -5.69 -8.91 18.18
CA SER A 232 -6.08 -7.90 19.17
C SER A 232 -6.97 -8.51 20.27
N ALA A 233 -7.96 -9.34 19.90
CA ALA A 233 -8.82 -10.02 20.86
C ALA A 233 -8.04 -10.96 21.80
N GLN A 234 -7.04 -11.67 21.26
CA GLN A 234 -6.17 -12.55 22.05
C GLN A 234 -5.30 -11.78 23.05
N GLN A 235 -4.81 -10.59 22.67
CA GLN A 235 -4.04 -9.73 23.59
C GLN A 235 -4.90 -9.18 24.73
N SER A 236 -6.14 -8.77 24.45
CA SER A 236 -7.07 -8.30 25.49
C SER A 236 -7.45 -9.41 26.48
N GLY A 237 -7.57 -10.66 26.03
CA GLY A 237 -7.89 -11.81 26.89
C GLY A 237 -6.76 -12.28 27.82
N MET A 238 -5.51 -11.85 27.60
CA MET A 238 -4.39 -12.15 28.51
C MET A 238 -4.15 -11.06 29.57
N GLN A 239 -4.82 -9.90 29.44
CA GLN A 239 -4.68 -8.77 30.36
C GLN A 239 -5.84 -8.64 31.37
N GLY A 240 -6.90 -9.43 31.21
CA GLY A 240 -8.03 -9.52 32.15
C GLY A 240 -7.94 -10.78 33.01
#